data_AF-A0A660XLN3-F1
#
_entry.id   AF-A0A660XLN3-F1
#
_cell.length_a   1.000
_cell.length_b   1.000
_cell.length_c   1.000
_cell.angle_alpha   90.00
_cell.angle_beta   90.00
_cell.angle_gamma   90.00
#
_symmetry.space_group_name_H-M   'P 1'
#
loop_
_entity.id
_entity.type
_entity.pdbx_description
1 polymer ?
#
loop_
_entity_poly.entity_id
_entity_poly.type
_entity_poly.pdbx_seq_one_letter_code
_entity_poly.pdbx_strand_id
1 'polypeptide(L)' 'MELTVNVDYEQILGLIYQLPKKEIEKLTITLQSEILSKKSTKSIQELILNAPTWSDPEFDNYQKARNHIEKSRIA' A
#
# COMPACT_ATOMS: atom_id res chain seq x y z
N MET A 1 -9.78 13.62 -29.25
CA MET A 1 -9.97 12.33 -29.93
C MET A 1 -9.42 11.27 -28.99
N GLU A 2 -10.26 10.42 -28.42
CA GLU A 2 -9.81 9.28 -27.61
C GLU A 2 -9.42 8.15 -28.58
N LEU A 3 -8.13 7.77 -28.60
CA LEU A 3 -7.68 6.59 -29.31
C LEU A 3 -7.99 5.36 -28.45
N THR A 4 -9.08 4.66 -28.74
CA THR A 4 -9.34 3.31 -28.24
C THR A 4 -8.56 2.34 -29.10
N VAL A 5 -7.32 2.06 -28.70
CA VAL A 5 -6.47 1.09 -29.40
C VAL A 5 -6.94 -0.31 -29.04
N ASN A 6 -7.62 -0.98 -29.98
CA ASN A 6 -8.06 -2.36 -29.81
C ASN A 6 -6.90 -3.29 -30.18
N VAL A 7 -5.99 -3.51 -29.22
CA VAL A 7 -4.76 -4.30 -29.42
C VAL A 7 -4.96 -5.71 -28.86
N ASP A 8 -4.71 -6.71 -29.69
CA ASP A 8 -4.72 -8.12 -29.30
C ASP A 8 -3.49 -8.45 -28.43
N TYR A 9 -3.62 -9.42 -27.53
CA TYR A 9 -2.56 -9.92 -26.66
C TYR A 9 -1.29 -10.29 -27.45
N GLU A 10 -1.44 -10.98 -28.58
CA GLU A 10 -0.32 -11.40 -29.43
C GLU A 10 0.42 -10.21 -30.05
N GLN A 11 -0.29 -9.12 -30.35
CA GLN A 11 0.30 -7.89 -30.87
C GLN A 11 1.12 -7.17 -29.79
N ILE A 12 0.62 -7.14 -28.55
CA ILE A 12 1.37 -6.59 -27.41
C ILE A 12 2.62 -7.43 -27.15
N LEU A 13 2.49 -8.76 -27.17
CA LEU A 13 3.60 -9.68 -26.96
C LEU A 13 4.69 -9.50 -28.02
N GLY A 14 4.28 -9.39 -29.30
CA GLY A 14 5.19 -9.12 -30.41
C GLY A 14 5.97 -7.82 -30.24
N LEU A 15 5.31 -6.75 -29.78
CA LEU A 15 5.95 -5.46 -29.48
C LEU A 15 6.97 -5.57 -28.34
N ILE A 16 6.62 -6.32 -27.27
CA ILE A 16 7.52 -6.52 -26.13
C ILE A 16 8.79 -7.29 -26.55
N TYR A 17 8.67 -8.32 -27.39
CA TYR A 17 9.83 -9.09 -27.86
C TYR A 17 10.75 -8.32 -28.80
N GLN A 18 10.26 -7.27 -29.44
CA GLN A 18 11.06 -6.39 -30.30
C GLN A 18 11.84 -5.33 -29.50
N LEU A 19 11.58 -5.20 -28.20
CA LEU A 19 12.29 -4.22 -27.37
C LEU A 19 13.75 -4.64 -27.13
N PRO A 20 14.68 -3.68 -27.09
CA PRO A 20 16.04 -3.95 -26.65
C PRO A 20 16.05 -4.34 -25.17
N LYS A 21 17.02 -5.17 -24.77
CA LYS A 21 17.12 -5.73 -23.41
C LYS A 21 16.95 -4.69 -22.29
N LYS A 22 17.55 -3.51 -22.46
CA LYS A 22 17.47 -2.39 -21.50
C LYS A 22 16.03 -1.87 -21.30
N GLU A 23 15.24 -1.82 -22.36
CA GLU A 23 13.84 -1.38 -22.30
C GLU A 23 12.94 -2.47 -21.71
N ILE A 24 13.25 -3.75 -21.95
CA ILE A 24 12.56 -4.87 -21.29
C ILE A 24 12.78 -4.84 -19.77
N GLU A 25 14.01 -4.59 -19.32
CA GLU A 25 14.33 -4.45 -17.90
C GLU A 25 13.57 -3.27 -17.27
N LYS A 26 13.55 -2.12 -17.94
CA LYS A 26 12.80 -0.93 -17.49
C LYS A 26 11.29 -1.18 -17.43
N LEU A 27 10.73 -1.84 -18.43
CA LEU A 27 9.31 -2.23 -18.45
C LEU A 27 8.98 -3.14 -17.27
N THR A 28 9.84 -4.13 -17.01
CA THR A 28 9.67 -5.06 -15.88
C THR A 28 9.67 -4.34 -14.53
N ILE A 29 10.62 -3.42 -14.32
CA ILE A 29 10.69 -2.61 -13.09
C ILE A 29 9.42 -1.75 -12.93
N THR A 30 8.95 -1.14 -14.02
CA THR A 30 7.77 -0.27 -14.02
C THR A 30 6.51 -1.07 -13.66
N LEU A 31 6.31 -2.23 -14.28
CA LEU A 31 5.19 -3.12 -13.98
C LEU A 31 5.22 -3.63 -12.54
N GLN A 32 6.40 -4.00 -12.03
CA GLN A 32 6.55 -4.39 -10.62
C GLN A 32 6.20 -3.24 -9.67
N SER A 33 6.65 -2.02 -9.96
CA SER A 33 6.31 -0.83 -9.18
C SER A 33 4.80 -0.55 -9.16
N GLU A 34 4.12 -0.68 -10.30
CA GLU A 34 2.67 -0.51 -10.39
C GLU A 34 1.89 -1.61 -9.65
N ILE A 35 2.36 -2.86 -9.70
CA ILE A 35 1.74 -3.96 -8.93
C ILE A 35 1.89 -3.71 -7.43
N LEU A 36 3.05 -3.23 -7.00
CA LEU A 36 3.31 -2.90 -5.59
C LEU A 36 2.51 -1.67 -5.13
N SER A 37 2.35 -0.65 -5.97
CA SER A 37 1.54 0.52 -5.65
C SER A 37 0.04 0.18 -5.61
N LYS A 38 -0.45 -0.72 -6.48
CA LYS A 38 -1.82 -1.24 -6.41
C LYS A 38 -2.11 -2.06 -5.16
N LYS A 39 -1.10 -2.74 -4.60
CA LYS A 39 -1.22 -3.50 -3.34
C LYS A 39 -1.48 -2.62 -2.11
N SER A 40 -1.29 -1.30 -2.20
CA SER A 40 -1.59 -0.35 -1.13
C SER A 40 -2.81 0.51 -1.47
N THR A 41 -3.98 -0.13 -1.57
CA THR A 41 -5.26 0.55 -1.77
C THR A 41 -6.20 0.42 -0.57
N LYS A 42 -5.68 0.14 0.64
CA LYS A 42 -6.33 0.72 1.81
C LYS A 42 -5.83 2.14 1.91
N SER A 43 -6.68 3.11 1.55
CA SER A 43 -6.33 4.52 1.73
C SER A 43 -5.98 4.73 3.21
N ILE A 44 -5.10 5.68 3.52
CA ILE A 44 -4.81 6.03 4.92
C ILE A 44 -6.10 6.27 5.71
N GLN A 45 -7.17 6.76 5.07
CA GLN A 45 -8.48 6.92 5.70
C GLN A 45 -9.11 5.57 6.06
N GLU A 46 -9.05 4.55 5.20
CA GLU A 46 -9.54 3.20 5.54
C GLU A 46 -8.71 2.53 6.63
N LEU A 47 -7.40 2.78 6.68
CA LEU A 47 -6.56 2.31 7.79
C LEU A 47 -6.93 2.97 9.11
N ILE A 48 -7.21 4.26 9.11
CA ILE A 48 -7.64 5.02 10.30
C ILE A 48 -9.04 4.59 10.75
N LEU A 49 -9.98 4.43 9.82
CA LEU A 49 -11.36 4.01 10.12
C LEU A 49 -11.44 2.59 10.66
N ASN A 50 -10.51 1.71 10.25
CA ASN A 50 -10.43 0.33 10.73
C ASN A 50 -9.38 0.14 11.81
N ALA A 51 -8.77 1.22 12.33
CA ALA A 51 -7.84 1.12 13.43
C ALA A 51 -8.60 0.62 14.67
N PRO A 52 -7.99 -0.26 15.50
CA PRO A 52 -8.61 -0.69 16.74
C PRO A 52 -8.86 0.54 17.63
N THR A 53 -10.13 0.76 17.97
CA THR A 53 -10.55 1.79 18.92
C THR A 53 -10.69 1.17 20.30
N TRP A 54 -10.25 1.89 21.34
CA TRP A 54 -10.55 1.49 22.71
C TRP A 54 -11.97 1.87 23.07
N SER A 55 -12.66 0.97 23.75
CA SER A 55 -13.87 1.29 24.51
C SER A 55 -13.52 2.15 25.73
N ASP A 56 -14.49 2.89 26.28
CA ASP A 56 -14.26 3.74 27.46
C ASP A 56 -13.62 2.98 28.65
N PRO A 57 -14.04 1.73 28.98
CA PRO A 57 -13.39 0.95 30.03
C PRO A 57 -11.94 0.56 29.68
N GLU A 58 -11.64 0.23 28.43
CA GLU A 58 -10.29 -0.11 27.98
C GLU A 58 -9.37 1.10 28.02
N PHE A 59 -9.87 2.27 27.65
CA PHE A 59 -9.14 3.53 27.73
C PHE A 59 -8.83 3.92 29.18
N ASP A 60 -9.81 3.80 30.08
CA ASP A 60 -9.61 4.09 31.51
C ASP A 60 -8.58 3.13 32.15
N ASN A 61 -8.63 1.85 31.80
CA ASN A 61 -7.65 0.87 32.24
C ASN A 61 -6.24 1.17 31.71
N TYR A 62 -6.13 1.53 30.43
CA TYR A 62 -4.87 1.99 29.84
C TYR A 62 -4.32 3.22 30.58
N GLN A 63 -5.17 4.21 30.84
CA GLN A 63 -4.77 5.44 31.51
C GLN A 63 -4.29 5.18 32.94
N LYS A 64 -4.98 4.31 33.69
CA LYS A 64 -4.56 3.86 35.03
C LYS A 64 -3.20 3.15 34.99
N ALA A 65 -3.01 2.22 34.05
CA ALA A 65 -1.74 1.52 33.88
C ALA A 65 -0.59 2.49 33.52
N ARG A 66 -0.83 3.43 32.61
CA ARG A 66 0.16 4.42 32.20
C ARG A 66 0.53 5.36 33.34
N ASN A 67 -0.46 5.86 34.08
CA ASN A 67 -0.22 6.70 35.25
C ASN A 67 0.54 5.95 36.36
N HIS A 68 0.29 4.66 36.52
CA HIS A 68 1.04 3.81 37.44
C HIS A 68 2.52 3.70 37.02
N ILE A 69 2.77 3.44 35.73
CA ILE A 69 4.14 3.36 35.18
C ILE A 69 4.89 4.69 35.33
N GLU A 70 4.26 5.82 35.01
CA GLU A 70 4.91 7.13 35.17
C GLU A 70 5.25 7.41 36.63
N LYS A 71 4.33 7.10 37.56
CA LYS A 71 4.58 7.25 39.00
C LYS A 71 5.66 6.30 39.51
N SER A 72 5.73 5.06 39.01
CA SER A 72 6.80 4.12 39.39
C SER A 72 8.16 4.50 38.82
N ARG A 73 8.20 5.29 37.74
CA ARG A 73 9.44 5.73 37.09
C ARG A 73 10.09 6.94 37.79
N ILE A 74 9.33 7.64 38.65
CA ILE A 74 9.76 8.85 39.39
C ILE A 74 10.01 8.52 40.88
N ALA A 75 9.87 7.24 41.28
CA ALA A 75 10.14 6.76 42.64
C ALA A 75 11.56 6.17 42.79
#